data_AF-X6LD80-F1
#
_entry.id   AF-X6LD80-F1
#
_cell.length_a   1.000
_cell.length_b   1.000
_cell.length_c   1.000
_cell.angle_alpha   90.00
_cell.angle_beta   90.00
_cell.angle_gamma   90.00
#
_symmetry.space_group_name_H-M   'P 1'
#
loop_
_entity.id
_entity.type
_entity.pdbx_description
1 polymer ?
#
loop_
_entity_poly.entity_id
_entity_poly.type
_entity_poly.pdbx_seq_one_letter_code
_entity_poly.pdbx_strand_id
1 'polypeptide(L)'
;DSSISIPVYISLPKCYNELNEKQIISQALQMKQINKEVIDIIRENISFIFILDGFDEIFDKYNKNDNDKRYFYDRFNLNEWNSKIIVSCRSHVLNDGDIEQILIGSKDLITTSMTYLWPFSKEQMNGYIDKFVKMNKNKMNDNLDWT
;
A
#
# COMPACT_ATOMS: atom_id res chain seq x y z
N ASP A 1 16.00 11.14 19.38
CA ASP A 1 14.87 11.68 18.63
C ASP A 1 14.29 10.67 17.68
N SER A 2 13.05 10.27 17.90
CA SER A 2 12.29 9.44 16.96
C SER A 2 11.92 10.32 15.77
N SER A 3 12.59 10.15 14.62
CA SER A 3 12.10 10.74 13.38
C SER A 3 10.68 10.21 13.12
N ILE A 4 9.70 11.11 13.10
CA ILE A 4 8.31 10.73 12.83
C ILE A 4 8.24 10.37 11.35
N SER A 5 8.05 9.07 11.04
CA SER A 5 7.84 8.64 9.67
C SER A 5 6.41 8.95 9.21
N ILE A 6 6.26 9.52 8.01
CA ILE A 6 4.96 9.92 7.47
C ILE A 6 4.32 8.75 6.72
N PRO A 7 3.13 8.27 7.13
CA PRO A 7 2.43 7.23 6.40
C PRO A 7 1.82 7.79 5.11
N VAL A 8 2.05 7.10 3.99
CA VAL A 8 1.52 7.48 2.68
C VAL A 8 0.89 6.26 2.02
N TYR A 9 -0.43 6.35 1.81
CA TYR A 9 -1.19 5.35 1.06
C TYR A 9 -1.06 5.58 -0.45
N ILE A 10 -0.67 4.51 -1.15
CA ILE A 10 -0.48 4.45 -2.59
C ILE A 10 -1.24 3.25 -3.14
N SER A 11 -2.25 3.51 -3.97
CA SER A 11 -2.98 2.46 -4.68
C SER A 11 -2.23 2.10 -5.95
N LEU A 12 -1.56 0.95 -5.95
CA LEU A 12 -0.78 0.46 -7.09
C LEU A 12 -1.60 0.39 -8.39
N PRO A 13 -2.86 -0.10 -8.41
CA PRO A 13 -3.67 -0.13 -9.63
C PRO A 13 -3.85 1.23 -10.30
N LYS A 14 -3.83 2.31 -9.51
CA LYS A 14 -4.07 3.68 -10.00
C LYS A 14 -2.81 4.38 -10.50
N CYS A 15 -1.64 4.06 -9.94
CA CYS A 15 -0.38 4.72 -10.27
C CYS A 15 0.57 3.86 -11.11
N TYR A 16 0.33 2.56 -11.21
CA TYR A 16 1.23 1.66 -11.91
C TYR A 16 1.23 1.90 -13.42
N ASN A 17 2.42 2.08 -13.97
CA ASN A 17 2.66 2.24 -15.40
C ASN A 17 3.91 1.44 -15.79
N GLU A 18 3.74 0.48 -16.71
CA GLU A 18 4.78 -0.44 -17.19
C GLU A 18 6.00 0.29 -17.78
N LEU A 19 5.80 1.50 -18.33
CA LEU A 19 6.87 2.29 -18.94
C LEU A 19 7.71 3.06 -17.91
N ASN A 20 7.21 3.27 -16.69
CA ASN A 20 7.82 4.17 -15.70
C ASN A 20 7.80 3.62 -14.27
N GLU A 21 7.96 2.29 -14.13
CA GLU A 21 7.90 1.58 -12.85
C GLU A 21 8.84 2.17 -11.77
N LYS A 22 10.03 2.63 -12.18
CA LYS A 22 11.02 3.25 -11.27
C LYS A 22 10.54 4.56 -10.64
N GLN A 23 9.54 5.22 -11.22
CA GLN A 23 9.02 6.50 -10.74
C GLN A 23 7.68 6.37 -10.02
N ILE A 24 7.27 5.15 -9.66
CA ILE A 24 5.93 4.89 -9.10
C ILE A 24 5.64 5.72 -7.84
N ILE A 25 6.61 5.86 -6.93
CA ILE A 25 6.45 6.67 -5.71
C ILE A 25 6.33 8.15 -6.07
N SER A 26 7.21 8.67 -6.92
CA SER A 26 7.16 10.06 -7.39
C SER A 26 5.83 10.38 -8.08
N GLN A 27 5.34 9.47 -8.93
CA GLN A 27 4.03 9.61 -9.60
C GLN A 27 2.89 9.61 -8.58
N ALA A 28 2.91 8.71 -7.61
CA ALA A 28 1.90 8.66 -6.56
C ALA A 28 1.86 9.95 -5.71
N LEU A 29 3.02 10.56 -5.45
CA LEU A 29 3.11 11.85 -4.74
C LEU A 29 2.63 13.01 -5.63
N GLN A 30 2.95 13.00 -6.93
CA GLN A 30 2.43 13.99 -7.89
C GLN A 30 0.91 13.92 -8.03
N MET A 31 0.33 12.72 -8.01
CA MET A 31 -1.14 12.53 -7.98
C MET A 31 -1.77 13.12 -6.72
N LYS A 32 -1.00 13.28 -5.65
CA LYS A 32 -1.39 14.00 -4.41
C LYS A 32 -1.05 15.49 -4.45
N GLN A 33 -0.78 16.04 -5.64
CA GLN A 33 -0.46 17.45 -5.89
C GLN A 33 0.86 17.93 -5.26
N ILE A 34 1.82 17.02 -5.06
CA ILE A 34 3.17 17.41 -4.62
C ILE A 34 4.02 17.73 -5.85
N ASN A 35 4.59 18.94 -5.86
CA ASN A 35 5.44 19.42 -6.94
C ASN A 35 6.71 18.58 -7.08
N LYS A 36 7.18 18.38 -8.31
CA LYS A 36 8.39 17.58 -8.61
C LYS A 36 9.64 18.12 -7.90
N GLU A 37 9.80 19.43 -7.85
CA GLU A 37 10.92 20.10 -7.15
C GLU A 37 10.92 19.80 -5.64
N VAL A 38 9.73 19.70 -5.04
CA VAL A 38 9.58 19.38 -3.61
C VAL A 38 9.84 17.90 -3.36
N ILE A 39 9.53 17.03 -4.31
CA ILE A 39 9.72 15.58 -4.19
C ILE A 39 11.19 15.22 -3.93
N ASP A 40 12.12 15.85 -4.63
CA ASP A 40 13.55 15.59 -4.44
C ASP A 40 14.00 16.03 -3.04
N ILE A 41 13.50 17.16 -2.55
CA ILE A 41 13.79 17.65 -1.18
C ILE A 41 13.25 16.69 -0.12
N ILE A 42 12.00 16.24 -0.24
CA ILE A 42 11.39 15.36 0.77
C ILE A 42 11.98 13.95 0.74
N ARG A 43 12.45 13.47 -0.42
CA ARG A 43 13.06 12.14 -0.57
C ARG A 43 14.28 11.98 0.35
N GLU A 44 15.09 13.02 0.47
CA GLU A 44 16.31 13.02 1.27
C GLU A 44 16.05 13.37 2.75
N ASN A 45 15.10 14.26 3.03
CA ASN A 45 14.95 14.87 4.35
C ASN A 45 13.84 14.26 5.22
N ILE A 46 12.93 13.46 4.64
CA ILE A 46 11.76 12.93 5.34
C ILE A 46 11.80 11.41 5.36
N SER A 47 11.41 10.83 6.50
CA SER A 47 11.18 9.39 6.61
C SER A 47 9.72 9.05 6.28
N PHE A 48 9.50 7.98 5.53
CA PHE A 48 8.16 7.55 5.11
C PHE A 48 7.78 6.15 5.58
N ILE A 49 6.48 5.89 5.66
CA ILE A 49 5.90 4.55 5.67
C ILE A 49 4.99 4.44 4.45
N PHE A 50 5.46 3.79 3.39
CA PHE A 50 4.66 3.59 2.19
C PHE A 50 3.75 2.38 2.35
N ILE A 51 2.45 2.59 2.17
CA ILE A 51 1.44 1.54 2.15
C ILE A 51 1.04 1.36 0.68
N LEU A 52 1.65 0.36 0.05
CA LEU A 52 1.46 0.01 -1.36
C LEU A 52 0.35 -1.03 -1.46
N ASP A 53 -0.82 -0.58 -1.90
CA ASP A 53 -2.05 -1.35 -1.85
C ASP A 53 -2.43 -1.96 -3.20
N GLY A 54 -2.84 -3.23 -3.19
CA GLY A 54 -3.37 -3.94 -4.36
C GLY A 54 -2.28 -4.43 -5.32
N PHE A 55 -1.20 -5.04 -4.81
CA PHE A 55 -0.15 -5.58 -5.67
C PHE A 55 -0.65 -6.72 -6.58
N ASP A 56 -1.61 -7.53 -6.11
CA ASP A 56 -2.24 -8.59 -6.92
C ASP A 56 -2.85 -8.07 -8.21
N GLU A 57 -3.39 -6.85 -8.20
CA GLU A 57 -4.09 -6.27 -9.34
C GLU A 57 -3.14 -5.80 -10.46
N ILE A 58 -1.86 -5.61 -10.15
CA ILE A 58 -0.82 -5.25 -11.14
C ILE A 58 0.12 -6.40 -11.46
N PHE A 59 -0.02 -7.54 -10.78
CA PHE A 59 0.93 -8.64 -10.82
C PHE A 59 1.12 -9.22 -12.22
N ASP A 60 0.03 -9.43 -12.96
CA ASP A 60 0.09 -9.97 -14.33
C ASP A 60 0.95 -9.11 -15.26
N LYS A 61 0.86 -7.79 -15.11
CA LYS A 61 1.64 -6.83 -15.91
C LYS A 61 3.09 -6.77 -15.43
N TYR A 62 3.27 -6.77 -14.11
CA TYR A 62 4.58 -6.81 -13.47
C TYR A 62 5.40 -8.02 -13.93
N ASN A 63 4.79 -9.21 -13.92
CA ASN A 63 5.47 -10.47 -14.21
C ASN A 63 5.78 -10.68 -15.69
N LYS A 64 5.00 -10.09 -16.61
CA LYS A 64 5.21 -10.20 -18.06
C LYS A 64 6.27 -9.25 -18.60
N ASN A 65 6.57 -8.18 -17.88
CA ASN A 65 7.48 -7.15 -18.35
C ASN A 65 8.93 -7.60 -18.12
N ASP A 66 9.70 -7.66 -19.21
CA ASP A 66 11.06 -8.22 -19.31
C ASP A 66 12.08 -7.20 -18.78
N ASN A 67 11.98 -6.90 -17.49
CA ASN A 67 12.85 -5.97 -16.80
C ASN A 67 14.01 -6.74 -16.16
N ASP A 68 15.25 -6.32 -16.42
CA ASP A 68 16.48 -6.93 -15.88
C ASP A 68 16.47 -7.06 -14.34
N LYS A 69 15.68 -6.23 -13.66
CA LYS A 69 15.48 -6.28 -12.21
C LYS A 69 14.24 -7.09 -11.85
N ARG A 70 14.45 -8.33 -11.39
CA ARG A 70 13.36 -9.23 -10.97
C ARG A 70 12.69 -8.80 -9.65
N TYR A 71 13.44 -8.15 -8.76
CA TYR A 71 12.99 -7.86 -7.39
C TYR A 71 12.21 -6.55 -7.28
N PHE A 72 11.08 -6.61 -6.58
CA PHE A 72 10.14 -5.50 -6.40
C PHE A 72 10.80 -4.24 -5.83
N TYR A 73 11.64 -4.41 -4.80
CA TYR A 73 12.30 -3.31 -4.11
C TYR A 73 13.22 -2.52 -5.04
N ASP A 74 14.03 -3.22 -5.83
CA ASP A 74 14.98 -2.61 -6.76
C ASP A 74 14.31 -2.09 -8.04
N ARG A 75 13.23 -2.75 -8.47
CA ARG A 75 12.49 -2.40 -9.68
C ARG A 75 11.73 -1.10 -9.54
N PHE A 76 11.19 -0.84 -8.34
CA PHE A 76 10.52 0.42 -8.01
C PHE A 76 11.46 1.48 -7.41
N ASN A 77 12.79 1.26 -7.43
CA ASN A 77 13.80 2.17 -6.87
C ASN A 77 13.47 2.61 -5.43
N LEU A 78 12.97 1.67 -4.61
CA LEU A 78 12.55 1.98 -3.24
C LEU A 78 13.74 2.28 -2.32
N ASN A 79 14.93 1.83 -2.70
CA ASN A 79 16.20 2.15 -2.06
C ASN A 79 16.56 3.64 -2.08
N GLU A 80 16.01 4.43 -3.01
CA GLU A 80 16.21 5.89 -3.04
C GLU A 80 15.44 6.62 -1.95
N TRP A 81 14.54 5.94 -1.24
CA TRP A 81 13.66 6.54 -0.25
C TRP A 81 14.02 6.08 1.15
N ASN A 82 14.17 7.01 2.09
CA ASN A 82 14.26 6.70 3.51
C ASN A 82 12.89 6.23 4.05
N SER A 83 12.51 4.98 3.75
CA SER A 83 11.14 4.51 3.99
C SER A 83 11.06 3.08 4.51
N LYS A 84 9.99 2.82 5.26
CA LYS A 84 9.47 1.47 5.51
C LYS A 84 8.34 1.21 4.54
N ILE A 85 8.16 -0.05 4.15
CA ILE A 85 7.27 -0.43 3.05
C ILE A 85 6.34 -1.53 3.54
N ILE A 86 5.04 -1.31 3.36
CA ILE A 86 3.98 -2.28 3.59
C ILE A 86 3.34 -2.53 2.24
N VAL A 87 3.34 -3.77 1.78
CA VAL A 87 2.67 -4.19 0.55
C VAL A 87 1.44 -5.00 0.92
N SER A 88 0.29 -4.68 0.34
CA SER A 88 -0.93 -5.48 0.46
C SER A 88 -1.19 -6.25 -0.84
N CYS A 89 -1.69 -7.47 -0.69
CA CYS A 89 -2.18 -8.28 -1.81
C CYS A 89 -3.21 -9.29 -1.33
N ARG A 90 -4.03 -9.79 -2.26
CA ARG A 90 -4.93 -10.92 -2.01
C ARG A 90 -4.17 -12.25 -2.13
N SER A 91 -4.23 -13.06 -1.07
CA SER A 91 -3.54 -14.36 -0.98
C SER A 91 -4.04 -15.43 -1.97
N HIS A 92 -5.19 -15.22 -2.60
CA HIS A 92 -5.70 -16.16 -3.61
C HIS A 92 -5.22 -15.84 -5.04
N VAL A 93 -4.67 -14.64 -5.27
CA VAL A 93 -4.15 -14.22 -6.58
C VAL A 93 -2.63 -14.39 -6.63
N LEU A 94 -1.95 -14.10 -5.52
CA LEU A 94 -0.51 -14.25 -5.35
C LEU A 94 -0.23 -15.39 -4.37
N ASN A 95 0.44 -16.45 -4.83
CA ASN A 95 0.87 -17.53 -3.97
C ASN A 95 2.15 -17.17 -3.20
N ASP A 96 2.41 -17.89 -2.10
CA ASP A 96 3.55 -17.60 -1.22
C ASP A 96 4.90 -17.69 -1.96
N GLY A 97 5.04 -18.59 -2.94
CA GLY A 97 6.26 -18.75 -3.72
C GLY A 97 6.58 -17.55 -4.60
N ASP A 98 5.56 -16.98 -5.26
CA ASP A 98 5.69 -15.76 -6.04
C ASP A 98 6.06 -14.57 -5.14
N ILE A 99 5.45 -14.48 -3.95
CA ILE A 99 5.74 -13.43 -2.98
C ILE A 99 7.18 -13.54 -2.47
N GLU A 100 7.61 -14.75 -2.10
CA GLU A 100 8.99 -14.99 -1.64
C GLU A 100 10.00 -14.60 -2.72
N GLN A 101 9.78 -15.01 -3.98
CA GLN A 101 10.71 -14.71 -5.05
C GLN A 101 10.75 -13.22 -5.44
N ILE A 102 9.61 -12.53 -5.41
CA ILE A 102 9.48 -11.19 -5.97
C ILE A 102 9.61 -10.08 -4.93
N LEU A 103 8.98 -10.26 -3.75
CA LEU A 103 8.94 -9.25 -2.68
C LEU A 103 10.04 -9.45 -1.62
N ILE A 104 10.45 -10.69 -1.35
CA ILE A 104 11.45 -10.99 -0.31
C ILE A 104 12.85 -11.15 -0.92
N GLY A 105 12.95 -11.83 -2.06
CA GLY A 105 14.21 -12.08 -2.76
C GLY A 105 15.20 -12.95 -1.97
N SER A 106 16.45 -13.04 -2.45
CA SER A 106 17.51 -13.80 -1.79
C SER A 106 18.11 -13.05 -0.58
N LYS A 107 17.44 -13.23 0.56
CA LYS A 107 17.86 -13.24 1.99
C LYS A 107 18.78 -12.20 2.65
N ASP A 108 19.53 -11.32 1.98
CA ASP A 108 20.65 -10.68 2.70
C ASP A 108 20.50 -9.19 3.11
N LEU A 109 19.48 -8.43 2.67
CA LEU A 109 19.45 -6.97 2.93
C LEU A 109 18.15 -6.40 3.53
N ILE A 110 17.00 -7.09 3.44
CA ILE A 110 15.71 -6.56 3.88
C ILE A 110 15.02 -7.58 4.79
N THR A 111 14.67 -7.16 6.01
CA THR A 111 13.85 -7.94 6.93
C THR A 111 12.38 -7.86 6.51
N THR A 112 12.02 -8.57 5.44
CA THR A 112 10.63 -8.66 4.99
C THR A 112 9.90 -9.73 5.79
N SER A 113 8.87 -9.33 6.55
CA SER A 113 7.98 -10.24 7.26
C SER A 113 6.62 -10.33 6.56
N MET A 114 6.12 -11.54 6.34
CA MET A 114 4.77 -11.76 5.83
C MET A 114 3.78 -11.80 6.99
N THR A 115 2.60 -11.20 6.82
CA THR A 115 1.51 -11.22 7.81
C THR A 115 0.19 -11.48 7.10
N TYR A 116 -0.62 -12.38 7.67
CA TYR A 116 -1.96 -12.68 7.17
C TYR A 116 -3.01 -12.04 8.06
N LEU A 117 -4.05 -11.49 7.43
CA LEU A 117 -5.21 -10.99 8.14
C LEU A 117 -6.14 -12.17 8.46
N TRP A 118 -6.40 -12.38 9.75
CA TRP A 118 -7.37 -13.39 10.17
C TRP A 118 -8.80 -12.89 9.96
N PRO A 119 -9.75 -13.76 9.54
CA PRO A 119 -11.16 -13.38 9.46
C PRO A 119 -11.72 -12.87 10.79
N PHE A 120 -12.68 -11.96 10.73
CA PHE A 120 -13.36 -11.46 11.92
C PHE A 120 -14.11 -12.59 12.65
N SER A 121 -14.11 -12.53 13.98
CA SER A 121 -14.91 -13.43 14.81
C SER A 121 -16.40 -13.15 14.67
N LYS A 122 -17.25 -14.12 15.00
CA LYS A 122 -18.72 -13.93 15.02
C LYS A 122 -19.15 -12.77 15.91
N GLU A 123 -18.48 -12.62 17.05
CA GLU A 123 -18.74 -11.53 17.99
C GLU A 123 -18.35 -10.17 17.39
N GLN A 124 -17.19 -10.06 16.74
CA GLN A 124 -16.76 -8.83 16.05
C GLN A 124 -17.74 -8.45 14.94
N MET A 125 -18.22 -9.43 14.16
CA MET A 125 -19.20 -9.19 13.11
C MET A 125 -20.54 -8.72 13.69
N ASN A 126 -21.06 -9.41 14.72
CA ASN A 126 -22.31 -9.01 15.38
C ASN A 126 -22.20 -7.61 15.99
N GLY A 127 -21.08 -7.32 16.67
CA GLY A 127 -20.82 -6.00 17.23
C GLY A 127 -20.75 -4.90 16.17
N TYR A 128 -20.15 -5.18 15.00
CA TYR A 128 -20.16 -4.25 13.87
C TYR A 128 -21.58 -4.01 13.34
N ILE A 129 -22.36 -5.07 13.14
CA ILE A 129 -23.76 -4.99 12.67
C ILE A 129 -24.60 -4.16 13.64
N ASP A 130 -24.51 -4.44 14.94
CA ASP A 130 -25.26 -3.71 15.97
C ASP A 130 -24.89 -2.22 15.97
N LYS A 131 -23.59 -1.90 15.85
CA LYS A 131 -23.11 -0.51 15.76
C LYS A 131 -23.66 0.18 14.50
N PHE A 132 -23.63 -0.50 13.36
CA PHE A 132 -24.15 0.02 12.10
C PHE A 132 -25.65 0.30 12.16
N VAL A 133 -26.45 -0.63 12.71
CA VAL A 133 -27.90 -0.45 12.88
C VAL A 133 -28.20 0.73 13.81
N LYS A 134 -27.49 0.86 14.93
CA LYS A 134 -27.66 1.99 15.87
C LYS A 134 -27.35 3.33 15.22
N MET A 135 -26.23 3.42 14.48
CA MET A 135 -25.84 4.64 13.77
C MET A 135 -26.89 5.08 12.74
N ASN A 136 -27.49 4.14 12.01
CA ASN A 136 -28.51 4.47 11.02
C ASN A 136 -29.87 4.81 11.65
N LYS A 137 -30.24 4.19 12.76
CA LYS A 137 -31.45 4.57 13.51
C LYS A 137 -31.35 5.98 14.08
N ASN A 138 -30.19 6.36 14.61
CA ASN A 138 -29.97 7.72 15.12
C ASN A 138 -30.06 8.77 14.00
N LYS A 139 -29.48 8.49 12.81
CA LYS A 139 -29.62 9.36 11.64
C LYS A 139 -31.06 9.55 11.15
N MET A 140 -31.92 8.54 11.30
CA MET A 140 -33.35 8.68 10.98
C MET A 140 -34.08 9.55 11.99
N ASN A 141 -33.75 9.44 13.29
CA ASN A 141 -34.36 10.28 14.33
C ASN A 141 -33.92 11.75 14.23
N ASP A 142 -32.68 12.04 13.85
CA ASP A 142 -32.20 13.41 13.65
C ASP A 142 -32.94 14.13 12.49
N ASN A 143 -33.52 13.39 11.55
CA ASN A 143 -34.34 13.92 10.45
C ASN A 143 -35.82 14.11 10.83
N LEU A 144 -36.26 13.65 12.00
CA LEU A 144 -37.64 13.86 12.47
C LEU A 144 -37.83 15.18 13.22
N ASP A 145 -36.75 15.85 13.65
CA ASP A 145 -36.81 17.15 14.37
C ASP A 145 -37.01 18.37 13.43
N TRP A 146 -37.24 18.15 12.12
CA TRP A 146 -37.47 19.21 11.13
C TRP A 146 -38.86 19.19 10.47
N THR A 147 -39.80 18.38 10.97
CA THR A 147 -41.23 18.41 10.56
C THR A 147 -42.11 18.82 11.71
#